data_AF-A0A9E0NNQ9-F1
#
_entry.id   AF-A0A9E0NNQ9-F1
#
_cell.length_a   1.000
_cell.length_b   1.000
_cell.length_c   1.000
_cell.angle_alpha   90.00
_cell.angle_beta   90.00
_cell.angle_gamma   90.00
#
_symmetry.space_group_name_H-M   'P 1'
#
loop_
_entity.id
_entity.type
_entity.pdbx_description
1 polymer ?
#
loop_
_entity_poly.entity_id
_entity_poly.type
_entity_poly.pdbx_seq_one_letter_code
_entity_poly.pdbx_strand_id
1 'polypeptide(L)'
;MIAALRSLKLANVLAWLRASLVRLGFGWGHNLKLGDAYRLGNTKVRVPLDGIPIEISLGLNDKRLHLYPETRLNRRGEVVRLASFVIADPGAHSRGISGFLRLSPKNWLSLGSADELQQALFDYPPAVDEQHLVVIYGRDGLVFRNLSDAGTSIGPAVAEAGWARESKFRRLREIFGGPIELLPREEALQLIEEVNRALHTEAHRALDDRGLPGGLLVLPQTITPILVADMHAQIDNLLTVLSQNAFLEALDEGSAALVILGDAVHCELDGQLREMESSMLMMDFIFRLKLRFPQQVFYVRGNHDSFSENMSKDGIPQGLLWARELGERRGTAYLKAMGEFYGLLPYVAASDDFIACHAAPPTTKVDREMLVQIHRHPELIVELINNRLQRPNRPQGYRKRDVKRLRRALELGPETPLIVGHTPMDREGTLWCNVDGIANHHVLFSAHPDQVGVFTRVGDTMIPLRYPVDALTPIINSLKSDAA
;
A
#
# COMPACT_ATOMS: atom_id res chain seq x y z
N MET A 1 23.71 5.16 9.20
CA MET A 1 24.24 5.97 8.08
C MET A 1 25.05 5.07 7.15
N ILE A 2 24.37 4.36 6.25
CA ILE A 2 24.79 3.83 4.94
C ILE A 2 23.46 3.42 4.33
N ALA A 3 22.98 4.25 3.41
CA ALA A 3 21.69 4.10 2.77
C ALA A 3 21.73 2.95 1.76
N ALA A 4 20.60 2.25 1.64
CA ALA A 4 20.33 1.24 0.64
C ALA A 4 20.73 1.72 -0.76
N LEU A 5 21.82 1.17 -1.28
CA LEU A 5 22.21 1.32 -2.67
C LEU A 5 21.22 0.51 -3.50
N ARG A 6 20.30 1.23 -4.15
CA ARG A 6 19.48 0.74 -5.26
C ARG A 6 20.39 -0.03 -6.24
N SER A 7 19.96 -1.18 -6.73
CA SER A 7 20.60 -1.84 -7.88
C SER A 7 20.39 -0.95 -9.11
N LEU A 8 21.30 0.01 -9.31
CA LEU A 8 21.23 0.99 -10.38
C LEU A 8 21.73 0.34 -11.68
N LYS A 9 20.87 0.29 -12.71
CA LYS A 9 21.32 0.16 -14.11
C LYS A 9 22.35 1.28 -14.36
N LEU A 10 23.41 1.02 -15.15
CA LEU A 10 24.51 1.96 -15.42
C LEU A 10 24.05 3.38 -15.84
N ALA A 11 22.91 3.48 -16.54
CA ALA A 11 22.26 4.74 -16.89
C ALA A 11 21.85 5.59 -15.66
N ASN A 12 21.34 4.95 -14.60
CA ASN A 12 20.91 5.63 -13.37
C ASN A 12 22.09 6.11 -12.51
N VAL A 13 23.24 5.44 -12.58
CA VAL A 13 24.48 5.90 -11.93
C VAL A 13 25.03 7.15 -12.61
N LEU A 14 24.99 7.21 -13.94
CA LEU A 14 25.40 8.38 -14.72
C LEU A 14 24.46 9.58 -14.49
N ALA A 15 23.15 9.33 -14.44
CA ALA A 15 22.14 10.33 -14.13
C ALA A 15 22.30 10.88 -12.69
N TRP A 16 22.54 10.00 -11.72
CA TRP A 16 22.81 10.39 -10.33
C TRP A 16 24.12 11.15 -10.17
N LEU A 17 25.19 10.75 -10.87
CA LEU A 17 26.48 11.46 -10.88
C LEU A 17 26.35 12.85 -11.54
N ARG A 18 25.63 12.97 -12.67
CA ARG A 18 25.35 14.26 -13.31
C ARG A 18 24.46 15.15 -12.45
N ALA A 19 23.43 14.60 -11.80
CA ALA A 19 22.58 15.35 -10.86
C ALA A 19 23.31 15.77 -9.57
N SER A 20 24.28 14.96 -9.12
CA SER A 20 25.14 15.28 -7.98
C SER A 20 26.14 16.39 -8.31
N LEU A 21 26.66 16.42 -9.54
CA LEU A 21 27.46 17.53 -10.07
C LEU A 21 26.61 18.82 -10.22
N VAL A 22 25.32 18.69 -10.53
CA VAL A 22 24.35 19.80 -10.60
C VAL A 22 24.08 20.46 -9.23
N ARG A 23 24.25 19.72 -8.12
CA ARG A 23 24.15 20.25 -6.74
C ARG A 23 25.29 21.23 -6.40
N LEU A 24 26.44 21.12 -7.08
CA LEU A 24 27.63 21.95 -6.87
C LEU A 24 27.66 23.25 -7.71
N GLY A 25 26.73 23.42 -8.66
CA GLY A 25 26.65 24.62 -9.48
C GLY A 25 26.09 25.82 -8.71
N PHE A 26 26.98 26.69 -8.21
CA PHE A 26 26.65 28.05 -7.78
C PHE A 26 26.13 28.86 -8.97
N GLY A 27 24.97 29.51 -8.80
CA GLY A 27 24.38 30.43 -9.77
C GLY A 27 23.25 31.21 -9.12
N TRP A 28 23.14 32.50 -9.44
CA TRP A 28 22.04 33.37 -9.00
C TRP A 28 20.69 32.78 -9.44
N GLY A 29 19.77 32.61 -8.49
CA GLY A 29 18.39 32.20 -8.74
C GLY A 29 17.43 33.36 -8.53
N HIS A 30 16.37 33.41 -9.31
CA HIS A 30 15.30 34.41 -9.14
C HIS A 30 14.23 33.88 -8.17
N ASN A 31 13.81 34.72 -7.22
CA ASN A 31 12.66 34.43 -6.36
C ASN A 31 11.37 34.81 -7.11
N LEU A 32 10.46 33.86 -7.23
CA LEU A 32 9.18 34.02 -7.92
C LEU A 32 8.03 33.81 -6.93
N LYS A 33 7.13 34.80 -6.82
CA LYS A 33 5.79 34.57 -6.27
C LYS A 33 4.88 34.20 -7.43
N LEU A 34 4.21 33.05 -7.37
CA LEU A 34 3.35 32.58 -8.44
C LEU A 34 2.05 33.39 -8.44
N GLY A 35 1.86 34.19 -9.49
CA GLY A 35 0.60 34.90 -9.80
C GLY A 35 0.03 34.44 -11.14
N ASP A 36 0.88 34.32 -12.16
CA ASP A 36 0.59 33.79 -13.49
C ASP A 36 1.59 32.68 -13.87
N ALA A 37 1.34 32.01 -14.99
CA ALA A 37 2.27 31.04 -15.55
C ALA A 37 3.62 31.69 -15.94
N TYR A 38 4.72 31.08 -15.52
CA TYR A 38 6.09 31.51 -15.75
C TYR A 38 6.86 30.47 -16.57
N ARG A 39 7.40 30.86 -17.72
CA ARG A 39 8.23 30.00 -18.57
C ARG A 39 9.66 29.92 -18.02
N LEU A 40 10.12 28.71 -17.71
CA LEU A 40 11.48 28.47 -17.23
C LEU A 40 12.48 28.58 -18.40
N GLY A 41 13.51 29.41 -18.21
CA GLY A 41 14.72 29.40 -19.04
C GLY A 41 15.79 28.48 -18.46
N ASN A 42 17.06 28.76 -18.79
CA ASN A 42 18.20 27.92 -18.39
C ASN A 42 18.69 28.21 -16.96
N THR A 43 18.09 29.18 -16.26
CA THR A 43 18.44 29.59 -14.91
C THR A 43 17.58 28.91 -13.86
N LYS A 44 18.10 28.80 -12.63
CA LYS A 44 17.33 28.28 -11.48
C LYS A 44 16.24 29.28 -11.08
N VAL A 45 15.03 28.79 -10.85
CA VAL A 45 13.91 29.57 -10.33
C VAL A 45 13.52 29.03 -8.97
N ARG A 46 13.36 29.91 -7.99
CA ARG A 46 12.98 29.55 -6.63
C ARG A 46 11.57 30.04 -6.34
N VAL A 47 10.71 29.13 -5.90
CA VAL A 47 9.35 29.41 -5.44
C VAL A 47 9.30 29.21 -3.92
N PRO A 48 8.80 30.18 -3.13
CA PRO A 48 8.62 30.05 -1.68
C PRO A 48 7.70 28.89 -1.30
N LEU A 49 7.82 28.39 -0.06
CA LEU A 49 6.97 27.31 0.47
C LEU A 49 5.60 27.79 0.98
N ASP A 50 4.97 28.74 0.30
CA ASP A 50 3.69 29.32 0.70
C ASP A 50 2.55 28.28 0.76
N GLY A 51 2.67 27.19 0.02
CA GLY A 51 1.72 26.07 0.03
C GLY A 51 0.67 26.12 -1.06
N ILE A 52 0.85 27.00 -2.04
CA ILE A 52 -0.03 27.02 -3.21
C ILE A 52 0.34 25.83 -4.12
N PRO A 53 -0.64 25.06 -4.61
CA PRO A 53 -0.41 24.05 -5.64
C PRO A 53 0.27 24.66 -6.88
N ILE A 54 1.22 23.93 -7.46
CA ILE A 54 1.99 24.39 -8.62
C ILE A 54 1.69 23.47 -9.81
N GLU A 55 1.19 24.03 -10.91
CA GLU A 55 1.15 23.33 -12.20
C GLU A 55 2.55 23.37 -12.83
N ILE A 56 3.02 22.22 -13.29
CA ILE A 56 4.26 22.05 -14.06
C ILE A 56 3.85 21.56 -15.44
N SER A 57 4.15 22.36 -16.46
CA SER A 57 3.94 21.98 -17.86
C SER A 57 5.29 21.65 -18.52
N LEU A 58 5.38 20.47 -19.14
CA LEU A 58 6.57 19.92 -19.80
C LEU A 58 6.30 19.73 -21.30
N GLY A 59 7.33 19.89 -22.14
CA GLY A 59 7.25 19.64 -23.58
C GLY A 59 6.22 20.52 -24.29
N LEU A 60 6.38 21.85 -24.21
CA LEU A 60 5.45 22.84 -24.82
C LEU A 60 3.98 22.70 -24.38
N ASN A 61 3.73 22.24 -23.15
CA ASN A 61 2.41 21.95 -22.56
C ASN A 61 1.77 20.61 -22.98
N ASP A 62 2.52 19.71 -23.63
CA ASP A 62 2.03 18.36 -23.97
C ASP A 62 1.79 17.50 -22.72
N LYS A 63 2.54 17.74 -21.63
CA LYS A 63 2.30 17.10 -20.34
C LYS A 63 2.13 18.12 -19.23
N ARG A 64 1.06 17.95 -18.44
CA ARG A 64 0.83 18.69 -17.21
C ARG A 64 0.93 17.77 -16.00
N LEU A 65 1.62 18.25 -14.97
CA LEU A 65 1.74 17.62 -13.66
C LEU A 65 1.46 18.66 -12.59
N HIS A 66 0.83 18.27 -11.50
CA HIS A 66 0.56 19.16 -10.38
C HIS A 66 1.40 18.75 -9.17
N LEU A 67 2.01 19.74 -8.53
CA LEU A 67 2.75 19.61 -7.29
C LEU A 67 1.91 20.17 -6.14
N TYR A 68 1.46 19.29 -5.24
CA TYR A 68 0.64 19.64 -4.08
C TYR A 68 1.42 19.51 -2.78
N PRO A 69 1.19 20.38 -1.79
CA PRO A 69 1.62 20.08 -0.43
C PRO A 69 0.93 18.80 0.05
N GLU A 70 1.69 17.87 0.62
CA GLU A 70 1.12 16.66 1.19
C GLU A 70 0.34 17.00 2.47
N THR A 71 -0.83 16.40 2.67
CA THR A 71 -1.73 16.71 3.79
C THR A 71 -2.30 15.46 4.44
N ARG A 72 -2.77 15.60 5.68
CA ARG A 72 -3.64 14.62 6.36
C ARG A 72 -4.79 15.31 7.09
N LEU A 73 -5.83 14.57 7.42
CA LEU A 73 -6.95 15.01 8.24
C LEU A 73 -6.70 14.63 9.71
N ASN A 74 -6.79 15.61 10.59
CA ASN A 74 -6.76 15.35 12.03
C ASN A 74 -8.13 14.84 12.53
N ARG A 75 -8.24 14.51 13.82
CA ARG A 75 -9.48 13.98 14.44
C ARG A 75 -10.70 14.90 14.32
N ARG A 76 -10.50 16.19 14.01
CA ARG A 76 -11.57 17.18 13.80
C ARG A 76 -11.96 17.33 12.33
N GLY A 77 -11.33 16.59 11.43
CA GLY A 77 -11.49 16.74 9.98
C GLY A 77 -10.75 17.95 9.40
N GLU A 78 -9.85 18.59 10.16
CA GLU A 78 -9.08 19.73 9.68
C GLU A 78 -7.86 19.25 8.88
N VAL A 79 -7.57 19.93 7.78
CA VAL A 79 -6.40 19.65 6.93
C VAL A 79 -5.12 20.11 7.61
N VAL A 80 -4.21 19.17 7.87
CA VAL A 80 -2.88 19.39 8.41
C VAL A 80 -1.86 19.20 7.30
N ARG A 81 -1.12 20.27 6.98
CA ARG A 81 -0.03 20.24 6.02
C ARG A 81 1.19 19.50 6.58
N LEU A 82 1.74 18.61 5.78
CA LEU A 82 2.97 17.87 6.07
C LEU A 82 4.17 18.50 5.38
N ALA A 83 5.35 18.00 5.71
CA ALA A 83 6.60 18.56 5.22
C ALA A 83 6.95 18.15 3.78
N SER A 84 6.27 17.18 3.18
CA SER A 84 6.56 16.73 1.80
C SER A 84 5.58 17.36 0.80
N PHE A 85 5.93 17.23 -0.47
CA PHE A 85 5.02 17.50 -1.59
C PHE A 85 4.81 16.22 -2.41
N VAL A 86 3.69 16.17 -3.14
CA VAL A 86 3.39 15.10 -4.09
C VAL A 86 3.25 15.69 -5.50
N ILE A 87 3.83 15.02 -6.49
CA ILE A 87 3.69 15.32 -7.91
C ILE A 87 2.78 14.26 -8.52
N ALA A 88 1.64 14.68 -9.06
CA ALA A 88 0.65 13.79 -9.66
C ALA A 88 0.21 14.30 -11.05
N ASP A 89 -0.31 13.40 -11.88
CA ASP A 89 -0.99 13.77 -13.12
C ASP A 89 -2.47 14.07 -12.82
N PRO A 90 -2.93 15.32 -12.96
CA PRO A 90 -4.31 15.69 -12.65
C PRO A 90 -5.33 14.99 -13.56
N GLY A 91 -4.93 14.58 -14.76
CA GLY A 91 -5.78 13.83 -15.69
C GLY A 91 -5.77 12.32 -15.45
N ALA A 92 -4.99 11.81 -14.50
CA ALA A 92 -4.94 10.38 -14.21
C ALA A 92 -6.12 9.93 -13.33
N HIS A 93 -6.67 10.81 -12.49
CA HIS A 93 -7.76 10.45 -11.59
C HIS A 93 -9.05 10.02 -12.32
N SER A 94 -9.35 10.63 -13.47
CA SER A 94 -10.49 10.24 -14.31
C SER A 94 -10.29 8.91 -15.06
N ARG A 95 -9.08 8.36 -15.04
CA ARG A 95 -8.71 7.10 -15.71
C ARG A 95 -8.66 5.89 -14.76
N GLY A 96 -8.94 6.10 -13.46
CA GLY A 96 -8.93 5.06 -12.44
C GLY A 96 -7.76 5.18 -11.46
N ILE A 97 -7.25 4.04 -10.99
CA ILE A 97 -6.13 4.00 -10.04
C ILE A 97 -4.88 4.60 -10.70
N SER A 98 -4.29 5.60 -10.04
CA SER A 98 -3.09 6.29 -10.51
C SER A 98 -1.98 6.28 -9.45
N GLY A 99 -0.90 7.03 -9.66
CA GLY A 99 0.15 7.18 -8.66
C GLY A 99 0.76 8.58 -8.69
N PHE A 100 1.78 8.76 -7.86
CA PHE A 100 2.44 10.05 -7.67
C PHE A 100 3.90 9.85 -7.26
N LEU A 101 4.70 10.90 -7.44
CA LEU A 101 6.03 11.00 -6.85
C LEU A 101 5.99 11.83 -5.58
N ARG A 102 6.74 11.43 -4.56
CA ARG A 102 6.89 12.23 -3.33
C ARG A 102 8.22 12.96 -3.32
N LEU A 103 8.17 14.27 -3.05
CA LEU A 103 9.33 15.11 -2.80
C LEU A 103 9.41 15.47 -1.30
N SER A 104 10.28 14.77 -0.57
CA SER A 104 10.52 15.04 0.86
C SER A 104 11.60 16.12 1.08
N PRO A 105 11.65 16.75 2.27
CA PRO A 105 12.65 17.77 2.59
C PRO A 105 14.08 17.32 2.32
N LYS A 106 14.91 18.24 1.81
CA LYS A 106 16.34 18.02 1.48
C LYS A 106 16.59 17.01 0.34
N ASN A 107 15.55 16.56 -0.36
CA ASN A 107 15.65 15.72 -1.55
C ASN A 107 15.34 16.49 -2.83
N TRP A 108 15.44 15.81 -3.96
CA TRP A 108 15.14 16.33 -5.30
C TRP A 108 14.54 15.22 -6.16
N LEU A 109 13.83 15.61 -7.22
CA LEU A 109 13.29 14.73 -8.25
C LEU A 109 13.77 15.21 -9.63
N SER A 110 14.13 14.27 -10.50
CA SER A 110 14.30 14.51 -11.94
C SER A 110 13.04 14.03 -12.63
N LEU A 111 12.31 14.92 -13.29
CA LEU A 111 11.18 14.57 -14.16
C LEU A 111 11.68 14.37 -15.58
N GLY A 112 11.29 13.26 -16.21
CA GLY A 112 11.68 12.92 -17.57
C GLY A 112 11.39 11.46 -17.92
N SER A 113 11.40 11.16 -19.22
CA SER A 113 10.98 9.86 -19.78
C SER A 113 11.98 8.71 -19.56
N ALA A 114 13.20 8.99 -19.08
CA ALA A 114 14.21 7.94 -18.86
C ALA A 114 13.94 7.07 -17.62
N ASP A 115 13.09 7.51 -16.69
CA ASP A 115 12.75 6.74 -15.50
C ASP A 115 11.51 5.88 -15.78
N GLU A 116 11.69 4.55 -15.85
CA GLU A 116 10.64 3.57 -16.16
C GLU A 116 9.42 3.70 -15.22
N LEU A 117 9.64 4.02 -13.94
CA LEU A 117 8.54 4.22 -13.00
C LEU A 117 7.77 5.50 -13.33
N GLN A 118 8.47 6.59 -13.64
CA GLN A 118 7.80 7.83 -14.01
C GLN A 118 7.07 7.71 -15.34
N GLN A 119 7.63 6.98 -16.30
CA GLN A 119 6.95 6.67 -17.54
C GLN A 119 5.65 5.90 -17.29
N ALA A 120 5.67 4.90 -16.40
CA ALA A 120 4.46 4.16 -16.04
C ALA A 120 3.42 5.05 -15.31
N LEU A 121 3.88 5.94 -14.41
CA LEU A 121 3.01 6.82 -13.63
C LEU A 121 2.37 7.94 -14.45
N PHE A 122 3.15 8.54 -15.36
CA PHE A 122 2.77 9.78 -16.02
C PHE A 122 2.60 9.65 -17.52
N ASP A 123 2.96 8.53 -18.13
CA ASP A 123 2.83 8.32 -19.58
C ASP A 123 3.36 9.53 -20.36
N TYR A 124 4.66 9.80 -20.21
CA TYR A 124 5.27 10.98 -20.82
C TYR A 124 5.22 10.88 -22.36
N PRO A 125 4.74 11.93 -23.05
CA PRO A 125 4.74 11.97 -24.51
C PRO A 125 6.17 12.16 -25.05
N PRO A 126 6.41 11.89 -26.36
CA PRO A 126 7.74 12.03 -26.97
C PRO A 126 8.38 13.42 -26.84
N ALA A 127 7.58 14.47 -26.64
CA ALA A 127 8.06 15.83 -26.40
C ALA A 127 8.73 16.03 -25.03
N VAL A 128 8.61 15.07 -24.11
CA VAL A 128 9.27 15.11 -22.80
C VAL A 128 10.60 14.36 -22.88
N ASP A 129 11.68 15.14 -22.88
CA ASP A 129 13.05 14.64 -22.81
C ASP A 129 13.30 13.65 -21.66
N GLU A 130 14.32 12.81 -21.85
CA GLU A 130 14.82 11.83 -20.88
C GLU A 130 15.08 12.44 -19.49
N GLN A 131 15.61 13.67 -19.47
CA GLN A 131 15.77 14.51 -18.28
C GLN A 131 15.25 15.90 -18.59
N HIS A 132 14.01 16.19 -18.22
CA HIS A 132 13.32 17.40 -18.63
C HIS A 132 13.43 18.52 -17.59
N LEU A 133 13.13 18.21 -16.32
CA LEU A 133 13.07 19.19 -15.24
C LEU A 133 13.60 18.59 -13.94
N VAL A 134 14.38 19.36 -13.19
CA VAL A 134 14.77 19.01 -11.82
C VAL A 134 14.04 19.92 -10.82
N VAL A 135 13.41 19.30 -9.82
CA VAL A 135 12.74 19.98 -8.70
C VAL A 135 13.50 19.64 -7.42
N ILE A 136 14.00 20.66 -6.72
CA ILE A 136 14.81 20.50 -5.50
C ILE A 136 14.05 21.11 -4.32
N TYR A 137 13.92 20.34 -3.24
CA TYR A 137 13.40 20.85 -1.98
C TYR A 137 14.54 21.49 -1.18
N GLY A 138 14.67 22.81 -1.30
CA GLY A 138 15.61 23.64 -0.53
C GLY A 138 15.13 23.99 0.88
N ARG A 139 15.92 24.77 1.62
CA ARG A 139 15.61 25.16 3.01
C ARG A 139 14.35 26.03 3.14
N ASP A 140 14.13 26.90 2.16
CA ASP A 140 13.20 28.03 2.19
C ASP A 140 12.31 28.12 0.93
N GLY A 141 12.43 27.15 0.02
CA GLY A 141 11.73 27.16 -1.25
C GLY A 141 11.97 25.91 -2.08
N LEU A 142 11.08 25.69 -3.03
CA LEU A 142 11.26 24.74 -4.12
C LEU A 142 12.08 25.40 -5.22
N VAL A 143 13.11 24.71 -5.70
CA VAL A 143 13.97 25.21 -6.77
C VAL A 143 13.75 24.38 -8.01
N PHE A 144 13.33 25.04 -9.09
CA PHE A 144 13.08 24.47 -10.40
C PHE A 144 14.27 24.77 -11.31
N ARG A 145 14.76 23.73 -11.99
CA ARG A 145 15.83 23.84 -12.99
C ARG A 145 15.41 23.09 -14.24
N ASN A 146 15.07 23.84 -15.29
CA ASN A 146 14.83 23.28 -16.61
C ASN A 146 16.14 22.69 -17.16
N LEU A 147 16.05 21.51 -17.76
CA LEU A 147 17.16 20.82 -18.44
C LEU A 147 16.88 20.63 -19.94
N SER A 148 15.66 20.94 -20.39
CA SER A 148 15.18 20.69 -21.74
C SER A 148 15.02 21.97 -22.56
N ASP A 149 15.31 21.88 -23.86
CA ASP A 149 15.00 22.93 -24.83
C ASP A 149 13.54 22.84 -25.35
N ALA A 150 12.85 21.71 -25.07
CA ALA A 150 11.43 21.50 -25.42
C ALA A 150 10.46 22.30 -24.53
N GLY A 151 10.98 23.16 -23.65
CA GLY A 151 10.22 24.16 -22.91
C GLY A 151 9.51 23.62 -21.68
N THR A 152 9.60 24.38 -20.59
CA THR A 152 8.91 24.12 -19.34
C THR A 152 8.29 25.40 -18.80
N SER A 153 7.12 25.31 -18.19
CA SER A 153 6.53 26.40 -17.41
C SER A 153 5.99 25.91 -16.07
N ILE A 154 5.98 26.83 -15.10
CA ILE A 154 5.36 26.62 -13.80
C ILE A 154 4.29 27.69 -13.56
N GLY A 155 3.18 27.34 -12.94
CA GLY A 155 2.08 28.28 -12.68
C GLY A 155 1.26 27.86 -11.47
N PRO A 156 0.26 28.66 -11.06
CA PRO A 156 -0.70 28.24 -10.04
C PRO A 156 -1.53 27.06 -10.55
N ALA A 157 -1.68 26.01 -9.74
CA ALA A 157 -2.59 24.91 -10.02
C ALA A 157 -3.94 25.10 -9.30
N VAL A 158 -4.98 24.46 -9.83
CA VAL A 158 -6.27 24.35 -9.14
C VAL A 158 -6.09 23.43 -7.92
N ALA A 159 -6.59 23.86 -6.76
CA ALA A 159 -6.61 22.99 -5.58
C ALA A 159 -7.58 21.82 -5.82
N GLU A 160 -7.20 20.61 -5.40
CA GLU A 160 -8.13 19.48 -5.44
C GLU A 160 -9.38 19.80 -4.62
N ALA A 161 -10.54 19.49 -5.19
CA ALA A 161 -11.81 19.79 -4.56
C ALA A 161 -12.08 18.78 -3.43
N GLY A 162 -12.26 19.26 -2.20
CA GLY A 162 -12.44 18.43 -1.00
C GLY A 162 -13.69 17.55 -0.97
N TRP A 163 -14.74 17.90 -1.73
CA TRP A 163 -16.01 17.15 -1.84
C TRP A 163 -15.85 15.68 -2.28
N ALA A 164 -14.82 15.35 -3.07
CA ALA A 164 -14.59 13.99 -3.57
C ALA A 164 -14.15 13.01 -2.46
N ARG A 165 -13.66 13.52 -1.32
CA ARG A 165 -13.26 12.71 -0.18
C ARG A 165 -14.43 12.43 0.77
N GLU A 166 -15.34 13.38 0.96
CA GLU A 166 -16.49 13.19 1.85
C GLU A 166 -17.45 12.09 1.34
N SER A 167 -17.68 12.00 0.02
CA SER A 167 -18.50 10.93 -0.56
C SER A 167 -17.93 9.54 -0.25
N LYS A 168 -16.60 9.39 -0.25
CA LYS A 168 -15.91 8.15 0.15
C LYS A 168 -16.13 7.83 1.62
N PHE A 169 -16.10 8.84 2.49
CA PHE A 169 -16.33 8.65 3.92
C PHE A 169 -17.78 8.19 4.18
N ARG A 170 -18.76 8.78 3.49
CA ARG A 170 -20.16 8.33 3.53
C ARG A 170 -20.28 6.90 3.02
N ARG A 171 -19.63 6.58 1.91
CA ARG A 171 -19.61 5.23 1.35
C ARG A 171 -19.02 4.19 2.30
N LEU A 172 -17.93 4.51 2.98
CA LEU A 172 -17.32 3.61 3.98
C LEU A 172 -18.25 3.40 5.18
N ARG A 173 -18.96 4.45 5.62
CA ARG A 173 -20.01 4.37 6.64
C ARG A 173 -21.15 3.43 6.22
N GLU A 174 -21.63 3.58 4.98
CA GLU A 174 -22.68 2.72 4.41
C GLU A 174 -22.24 1.26 4.36
N ILE A 175 -21.02 0.99 3.89
CA ILE A 175 -20.47 -0.37 3.81
C ILE A 175 -20.41 -1.02 5.19
N PHE A 176 -19.99 -0.27 6.21
CA PHE A 176 -19.98 -0.76 7.58
C PHE A 176 -21.40 -1.00 8.13
N GLY A 177 -22.39 -0.24 7.64
CA GLY A 177 -23.78 -0.27 8.09
C GLY A 177 -24.11 0.81 9.14
N GLY A 178 -23.26 1.82 9.31
CA GLY A 178 -23.41 2.83 10.35
C GLY A 178 -22.08 3.43 10.80
N PRO A 179 -22.01 4.03 12.00
CA PRO A 179 -20.74 4.43 12.63
C PRO A 179 -19.77 3.25 12.68
N ILE A 180 -18.48 3.53 12.44
CA ILE A 180 -17.38 2.58 12.58
C ILE A 180 -17.13 2.34 14.07
N GLU A 181 -17.91 1.43 14.66
CA GLU A 181 -17.92 1.07 16.08
C GLU A 181 -18.13 -0.44 16.20
N LEU A 182 -17.80 -1.05 17.35
CA LEU A 182 -17.97 -2.49 17.53
C LEU A 182 -19.42 -2.91 17.25
N LEU A 183 -19.59 -3.94 16.42
CA LEU A 183 -20.91 -4.51 16.22
C LEU A 183 -21.42 -5.14 17.53
N PRO A 184 -22.74 -5.26 17.74
CA PRO A 184 -23.30 -6.12 18.77
C PRO A 184 -22.91 -7.59 18.59
N ARG A 185 -22.97 -8.38 19.67
CA ARG A 185 -22.57 -9.81 19.68
C ARG A 185 -23.28 -10.64 18.60
N GLU A 186 -24.61 -10.58 18.56
CA GLU A 186 -25.41 -11.40 17.64
C GLU A 186 -25.18 -10.99 16.18
N GLU A 187 -25.07 -9.69 15.92
CA GLU A 187 -24.80 -9.17 14.57
C GLU A 187 -23.41 -9.60 14.07
N ALA A 188 -22.38 -9.54 14.92
CA ALA A 188 -21.05 -9.99 14.57
C ALA A 188 -21.00 -11.52 14.31
N LEU A 189 -21.75 -12.32 15.08
CA LEU A 189 -21.86 -13.76 14.85
C LEU A 189 -22.51 -14.06 13.50
N GLN A 190 -23.64 -13.41 13.20
CA GLN A 190 -24.30 -13.58 11.90
C GLN A 190 -23.36 -13.19 10.75
N LEU A 191 -22.67 -12.06 10.89
CA LEU A 191 -21.72 -11.55 9.90
C LEU A 191 -20.60 -12.55 9.60
N ILE A 192 -19.94 -13.10 10.61
CA ILE A 192 -18.83 -14.04 10.38
C ILE A 192 -19.32 -15.39 9.82
N GLU A 193 -20.51 -15.86 10.21
CA GLU A 193 -21.10 -17.07 9.62
C GLU A 193 -21.44 -16.88 8.14
N GLU A 194 -21.93 -15.70 7.75
CA GLU A 194 -22.13 -15.33 6.34
C GLU A 194 -20.80 -15.27 5.58
N VAL A 195 -19.76 -14.70 6.19
CA VAL A 195 -18.42 -14.68 5.58
C VAL A 195 -17.86 -16.08 5.39
N ASN A 196 -17.95 -16.96 6.39
CA ASN A 196 -17.48 -18.34 6.26
C ASN A 196 -18.19 -19.05 5.11
N ARG A 197 -19.52 -18.91 4.98
CA ARG A 197 -20.28 -19.44 3.84
C ARG A 197 -19.78 -18.90 2.50
N ALA A 198 -19.49 -17.60 2.42
CA ALA A 198 -18.94 -17.00 1.21
C ALA A 198 -17.53 -17.54 0.89
N LEU A 199 -16.71 -17.77 1.92
CA LEU A 199 -15.34 -18.26 1.76
C LEU A 199 -15.27 -19.70 1.25
N HIS A 200 -16.26 -20.56 1.52
CA HIS A 200 -16.34 -21.92 0.96
C HIS A 200 -16.44 -21.96 -0.57
N THR A 201 -16.81 -20.85 -1.21
CA THR A 201 -16.89 -20.70 -2.68
C THR A 201 -16.16 -19.45 -3.17
N GLU A 202 -15.12 -19.04 -2.46
CA GLU A 202 -14.37 -17.82 -2.76
C GLU A 202 -13.82 -17.83 -4.19
N ALA A 203 -14.11 -16.75 -4.94
CA ALA A 203 -13.66 -16.59 -6.31
C ALA A 203 -12.12 -16.67 -6.42
N HIS A 204 -11.65 -17.06 -7.60
CA HIS A 204 -10.21 -17.08 -7.94
C HIS A 204 -9.35 -18.06 -7.14
N ARG A 205 -9.97 -18.98 -6.40
CA ARG A 205 -9.28 -20.07 -5.70
C ARG A 205 -9.67 -21.42 -6.29
N ALA A 206 -8.66 -22.18 -6.71
CA ALA A 206 -8.88 -23.56 -7.08
C ALA A 206 -9.30 -24.38 -5.85
N LEU A 207 -10.15 -25.38 -6.05
CA LEU A 207 -10.48 -26.33 -4.99
C LEU A 207 -9.34 -27.31 -4.78
N ASP A 208 -9.11 -27.67 -3.52
CA ASP A 208 -8.27 -28.78 -3.13
C ASP A 208 -8.97 -30.13 -3.33
N ASP A 209 -8.28 -31.23 -3.07
CA ASP A 209 -8.81 -32.59 -3.21
C ASP A 209 -9.97 -32.94 -2.28
N ARG A 210 -10.22 -32.14 -1.24
CA ARG A 210 -11.38 -32.25 -0.33
C ARG A 210 -12.59 -31.49 -0.87
N GLY A 211 -12.43 -30.77 -1.98
CA GLY A 211 -13.46 -29.90 -2.54
C GLY A 211 -13.57 -28.55 -1.81
N LEU A 212 -12.57 -28.17 -1.01
CA LEU A 212 -12.53 -26.87 -0.31
C LEU A 212 -11.59 -25.90 -1.03
N PRO A 213 -11.79 -24.58 -0.94
CA PRO A 213 -10.86 -23.62 -1.52
C PRO A 213 -9.42 -23.78 -1.02
N GLY A 214 -8.49 -23.96 -1.96
CA GLY A 214 -7.07 -24.25 -1.70
C GLY A 214 -6.26 -23.05 -1.23
N GLY A 215 -4.96 -23.27 -0.98
CA GLY A 215 -4.06 -22.25 -0.43
C GLY A 215 -3.60 -21.15 -1.37
N LEU A 216 -3.95 -21.23 -2.66
CA LEU A 216 -3.51 -20.32 -3.71
C LEU A 216 -4.70 -19.52 -4.27
N LEU A 217 -4.62 -18.19 -4.15
CA LEU A 217 -5.50 -17.21 -4.79
C LEU A 217 -4.82 -16.70 -6.07
N VAL A 218 -5.49 -16.79 -7.22
CA VAL A 218 -4.95 -16.34 -8.52
C VAL A 218 -5.86 -15.29 -9.14
N LEU A 219 -5.49 -14.02 -9.02
CA LEU A 219 -6.25 -12.91 -9.61
C LEU A 219 -6.01 -12.81 -11.12
N PRO A 220 -7.07 -12.62 -11.93
CA PRO A 220 -6.93 -12.29 -13.35
C PRO A 220 -6.12 -11.02 -13.55
N GLN A 221 -5.33 -10.96 -14.62
CA GLN A 221 -4.53 -9.77 -14.97
C GLN A 221 -5.40 -8.54 -15.24
N THR A 222 -6.69 -8.69 -15.55
CA THR A 222 -7.62 -7.57 -15.72
C THR A 222 -7.97 -6.87 -14.41
N ILE A 223 -7.73 -7.52 -13.26
CA ILE A 223 -8.04 -6.98 -11.93
C ILE A 223 -6.78 -6.31 -11.36
N THR A 224 -6.87 -5.03 -11.05
CA THR A 224 -5.77 -4.30 -10.42
C THR A 224 -5.68 -4.61 -8.93
N PRO A 225 -4.54 -5.13 -8.43
CA PRO A 225 -4.39 -5.42 -7.01
C PRO A 225 -4.21 -4.15 -6.18
N ILE A 226 -4.76 -4.14 -4.98
CA ILE A 226 -4.52 -3.18 -3.90
C ILE A 226 -4.00 -4.01 -2.73
N LEU A 227 -2.68 -4.10 -2.59
CA LEU A 227 -2.03 -4.92 -1.59
C LEU A 227 -1.74 -4.09 -0.34
N VAL A 228 -2.23 -4.57 0.80
CA VAL A 228 -1.90 -4.07 2.13
C VAL A 228 -1.38 -5.23 2.97
N ALA A 229 -0.42 -4.98 3.85
CA ALA A 229 0.16 -6.01 4.71
C ALA A 229 -0.34 -5.85 6.15
N ASP A 230 0.50 -6.24 7.12
CA ASP A 230 0.23 -6.20 8.55
C ASP A 230 -0.46 -4.88 8.92
N MET A 231 -1.69 -4.98 9.46
CA MET A 231 -2.47 -3.81 9.89
C MET A 231 -2.51 -3.67 11.41
N HIS A 232 -2.29 -4.75 12.18
CA HIS A 232 -2.21 -4.73 13.64
C HIS A 232 -3.25 -3.81 14.30
N ALA A 233 -4.51 -4.02 13.92
CA ALA A 233 -5.68 -3.31 14.42
C ALA A 233 -5.69 -1.78 14.20
N GLN A 234 -4.88 -1.26 13.26
CA GLN A 234 -4.90 0.16 12.87
C GLN A 234 -6.00 0.44 11.83
N ILE A 235 -7.25 0.54 12.29
CA ILE A 235 -8.41 0.70 11.39
C ILE A 235 -8.34 1.95 10.50
N ASP A 236 -7.84 3.07 11.03
CA ASP A 236 -7.67 4.32 10.28
C ASP A 236 -6.70 4.15 9.10
N ASN A 237 -5.77 3.20 9.15
CA ASN A 237 -4.87 2.90 8.04
C ASN A 237 -5.65 2.26 6.88
N LEU A 238 -6.51 1.28 7.15
CA LEU A 238 -7.35 0.65 6.12
C LEU A 238 -8.36 1.65 5.55
N LEU A 239 -9.01 2.45 6.40
CA LEU A 239 -9.91 3.52 5.96
C LEU A 239 -9.18 4.56 5.10
N THR A 240 -7.95 4.91 5.48
CA THR A 240 -7.10 5.82 4.70
C THR A 240 -6.88 5.21 3.32
N VAL A 241 -6.42 3.95 3.23
CA VAL A 241 -6.21 3.30 1.94
C VAL A 241 -7.48 3.36 1.10
N LEU A 242 -8.62 2.88 1.61
CA LEU A 242 -9.86 2.85 0.83
C LEU A 242 -10.36 4.23 0.38
N SER A 243 -10.11 5.29 1.17
CA SER A 243 -10.54 6.65 0.83
C SER A 243 -9.56 7.45 -0.04
N GLN A 244 -8.39 6.88 -0.34
CA GLN A 244 -7.36 7.49 -1.17
C GLN A 244 -7.45 6.97 -2.61
N ASN A 245 -6.93 7.74 -3.56
CA ASN A 245 -6.92 7.37 -4.98
C ASN A 245 -8.34 7.02 -5.50
N ALA A 246 -8.48 6.21 -6.54
CA ALA A 246 -9.75 5.63 -6.99
C ALA A 246 -10.00 4.22 -6.42
N PHE A 247 -9.43 3.88 -5.26
CA PHE A 247 -9.43 2.50 -4.77
C PHE A 247 -10.83 1.99 -4.45
N LEU A 248 -11.64 2.75 -3.71
CA LEU A 248 -13.01 2.34 -3.37
C LEU A 248 -13.91 2.27 -4.59
N GLU A 249 -13.79 3.22 -5.51
CA GLU A 249 -14.53 3.22 -6.77
C GLU A 249 -14.17 2.00 -7.63
N ALA A 250 -12.88 1.66 -7.74
CA ALA A 250 -12.43 0.51 -8.49
C ALA A 250 -12.89 -0.83 -7.88
N LEU A 251 -13.09 -0.88 -6.55
CA LEU A 251 -13.75 -2.02 -5.89
C LEU A 251 -15.25 -2.09 -6.25
N ASP A 252 -15.95 -0.96 -6.22
CA ASP A 252 -17.37 -0.86 -6.61
C ASP A 252 -17.58 -1.24 -8.10
N GLU A 253 -16.65 -0.90 -8.97
CA GLU A 253 -16.66 -1.24 -10.41
C GLU A 253 -16.20 -2.68 -10.70
N GLY A 254 -15.56 -3.36 -9.72
CA GLY A 254 -14.97 -4.69 -9.91
C GLY A 254 -13.68 -4.70 -10.74
N SER A 255 -13.07 -3.54 -10.99
CA SER A 255 -11.83 -3.38 -11.76
C SER A 255 -10.57 -3.53 -10.90
N ALA A 256 -10.70 -3.49 -9.57
CA ALA A 256 -9.62 -3.73 -8.62
C ALA A 256 -10.00 -4.74 -7.53
N ALA A 257 -9.00 -5.27 -6.83
CA ALA A 257 -9.17 -6.13 -5.68
C ALA A 257 -8.23 -5.76 -4.52
N LEU A 258 -8.79 -5.60 -3.32
CA LEU A 258 -8.06 -5.48 -2.07
C LEU A 258 -7.58 -6.86 -1.61
N VAL A 259 -6.28 -6.99 -1.37
CA VAL A 259 -5.67 -8.19 -0.78
C VAL A 259 -4.94 -7.79 0.50
N ILE A 260 -5.42 -8.29 1.63
CA ILE A 260 -4.81 -8.10 2.95
C ILE A 260 -3.84 -9.26 3.21
N LEU A 261 -2.54 -8.97 3.38
CA LEU A 261 -1.49 -9.99 3.54
C LEU A 261 -1.33 -10.45 5.00
N GLY A 262 -2.44 -10.74 5.68
CA GLY A 262 -2.44 -11.25 7.05
C GLY A 262 -2.24 -10.20 8.12
N ASP A 263 -2.24 -10.67 9.37
CA ASP A 263 -1.92 -9.87 10.56
C ASP A 263 -2.73 -8.57 10.66
N ALA A 264 -4.02 -8.66 10.35
CA ALA A 264 -4.93 -7.53 10.53
C ALA A 264 -5.22 -7.25 12.01
N VAL A 265 -5.10 -8.28 12.86
CA VAL A 265 -5.39 -8.25 14.30
C VAL A 265 -4.12 -8.05 15.14
N HIS A 266 -4.33 -7.85 16.44
CA HIS A 266 -3.31 -7.66 17.49
C HIS A 266 -2.57 -6.34 17.36
N CYS A 267 -3.02 -5.35 18.11
CA CYS A 267 -2.36 -4.04 18.18
C CYS A 267 -0.89 -4.20 18.62
N GLU A 268 0.02 -3.56 17.88
CA GLU A 268 1.46 -3.55 18.17
C GLU A 268 1.96 -2.19 18.68
N LEU A 269 1.06 -1.25 18.99
CA LEU A 269 1.45 0.02 19.59
C LEU A 269 1.99 -0.20 21.01
N ASP A 270 3.03 0.57 21.35
CA ASP A 270 3.66 0.53 22.67
C ASP A 270 2.60 0.71 23.78
N GLY A 271 2.56 -0.25 24.71
CA GLY A 271 1.60 -0.26 25.82
C GLY A 271 0.20 -0.80 25.49
N GLN A 272 -0.09 -1.16 24.22
CA GLN A 272 -1.41 -1.63 23.78
C GLN A 272 -1.44 -3.10 23.31
N LEU A 273 -0.36 -3.86 23.52
CA LEU A 273 -0.24 -5.26 23.10
C LEU A 273 -1.34 -6.20 23.67
N ARG A 274 -2.05 -5.78 24.73
CA ARG A 274 -3.15 -6.52 25.35
C ARG A 274 -4.54 -6.12 24.82
N GLU A 275 -4.63 -5.03 24.08
CA GLU A 275 -5.91 -4.49 23.59
C GLU A 275 -6.43 -5.33 22.42
N MET A 276 -7.64 -5.87 22.58
CA MET A 276 -8.29 -6.73 21.58
C MET A 276 -9.50 -6.09 20.92
N GLU A 277 -9.99 -4.98 21.47
CA GLU A 277 -11.18 -4.29 20.96
C GLU A 277 -11.00 -3.75 19.55
N SER A 278 -9.87 -3.09 19.28
CA SER A 278 -9.53 -2.61 17.93
C SER A 278 -9.36 -3.77 16.93
N SER A 279 -8.96 -4.95 17.40
CA SER A 279 -8.88 -6.17 16.57
C SER A 279 -10.27 -6.66 16.19
N MET A 280 -11.24 -6.64 17.12
CA MET A 280 -12.64 -6.97 16.81
C MET A 280 -13.23 -5.98 15.80
N LEU A 281 -13.00 -4.67 15.99
CA LEU A 281 -13.50 -3.64 15.09
C LEU A 281 -12.89 -3.76 13.67
N MET A 282 -11.59 -4.04 13.59
CA MET A 282 -10.91 -4.32 12.31
C MET A 282 -11.58 -5.50 11.59
N MET A 283 -11.84 -6.60 12.30
CA MET A 283 -12.44 -7.78 11.69
C MET A 283 -13.90 -7.56 11.29
N ASP A 284 -14.69 -6.86 12.12
CA ASP A 284 -16.07 -6.45 11.76
C ASP A 284 -16.07 -5.70 10.43
N PHE A 285 -15.13 -4.75 10.25
CA PHE A 285 -15.04 -3.98 9.01
C PHE A 285 -14.56 -4.81 7.82
N ILE A 286 -13.55 -5.66 8.00
CA ILE A 286 -13.07 -6.58 6.95
C ILE A 286 -14.17 -7.53 6.49
N PHE A 287 -14.99 -8.05 7.41
CA PHE A 287 -16.11 -8.92 7.08
C PHE A 287 -17.20 -8.20 6.31
N ARG A 288 -17.54 -6.96 6.69
CA ARG A 288 -18.43 -6.10 5.90
C ARG A 288 -17.91 -5.87 4.49
N LEU A 289 -16.61 -5.57 4.35
CA LEU A 289 -15.97 -5.43 3.04
C LEU A 289 -16.04 -6.74 2.24
N LYS A 290 -15.79 -7.89 2.86
CA LYS A 290 -15.86 -9.19 2.20
C LYS A 290 -17.26 -9.50 1.67
N LEU A 291 -18.30 -9.27 2.46
CA LEU A 291 -19.68 -9.50 2.01
C LEU A 291 -20.13 -8.48 0.97
N ARG A 292 -19.65 -7.23 1.06
CA ARG A 292 -19.95 -6.20 0.06
C ARG A 292 -19.29 -6.49 -1.28
N PHE A 293 -18.06 -6.99 -1.25
CA PHE A 293 -17.19 -7.18 -2.41
C PHE A 293 -16.60 -8.60 -2.46
N PRO A 294 -17.43 -9.65 -2.59
CA PRO A 294 -16.99 -11.04 -2.43
C PRO A 294 -15.96 -11.50 -3.46
N GLN A 295 -15.89 -10.84 -4.61
CA GLN A 295 -14.94 -11.12 -5.69
C GLN A 295 -13.76 -10.14 -5.73
N GLN A 296 -13.72 -9.13 -4.86
CA GLN A 296 -12.70 -8.08 -4.88
C GLN A 296 -11.98 -7.92 -3.53
N VAL A 297 -12.50 -8.45 -2.42
CA VAL A 297 -11.82 -8.39 -1.11
C VAL A 297 -11.35 -9.78 -0.72
N PHE A 298 -10.04 -9.90 -0.51
CA PHE A 298 -9.36 -11.15 -0.15
C PHE A 298 -8.46 -10.94 1.06
N TYR A 299 -8.37 -11.97 1.89
CA TYR A 299 -7.54 -11.99 3.08
C TYR A 299 -6.61 -13.20 3.01
N VAL A 300 -5.30 -12.98 2.99
CA VAL A 300 -4.28 -14.03 3.06
C VAL A 300 -3.91 -14.26 4.52
N ARG A 301 -3.70 -15.52 4.92
CA ARG A 301 -3.38 -15.89 6.29
C ARG A 301 -2.00 -15.41 6.72
N GLY A 302 -1.94 -14.71 7.84
CA GLY A 302 -0.72 -14.38 8.57
C GLY A 302 -0.50 -15.26 9.80
N ASN A 303 0.61 -15.06 10.52
CA ASN A 303 0.88 -15.82 11.73
C ASN A 303 0.03 -15.34 12.91
N HIS A 304 -0.48 -14.10 12.86
CA HIS A 304 -1.40 -13.58 13.85
C HIS A 304 -2.84 -14.07 13.69
N ASP A 305 -3.15 -14.73 12.58
CA ASP A 305 -4.48 -15.26 12.26
C ASP A 305 -4.69 -16.68 12.82
N SER A 306 -4.55 -16.78 14.16
CA SER A 306 -4.70 -18.02 14.91
C SER A 306 -5.01 -17.76 16.40
N PHE A 307 -5.27 -18.84 17.15
CA PHE A 307 -5.35 -18.82 18.61
C PHE A 307 -4.15 -19.52 19.27
N SER A 308 -3.03 -19.63 18.55
CA SER A 308 -1.87 -20.39 19.01
C SER A 308 -1.23 -19.76 20.25
N GLU A 309 -0.84 -20.60 21.22
CA GLU A 309 -0.04 -20.18 22.38
C GLU A 309 1.35 -19.68 21.99
N ASN A 310 1.87 -20.15 20.86
CA ASN A 310 3.17 -19.75 20.33
C ASN A 310 3.14 -18.33 19.75
N MET A 311 1.95 -17.76 19.51
CA MET A 311 1.82 -16.36 19.17
C MET A 311 1.99 -15.51 20.44
N SER A 312 3.22 -15.02 20.61
CA SER A 312 3.56 -14.12 21.69
C SER A 312 4.37 -12.92 21.19
N LYS A 313 4.10 -11.76 21.79
CA LYS A 313 4.84 -10.51 21.55
C LYS A 313 5.24 -9.92 22.89
N ASP A 314 6.54 -9.70 23.10
CA ASP A 314 7.11 -9.20 24.35
C ASP A 314 6.60 -9.94 25.60
N GLY A 315 6.48 -11.27 25.50
CA GLY A 315 6.00 -12.14 26.57
C GLY A 315 4.47 -12.15 26.77
N ILE A 316 3.71 -11.41 25.97
CA ILE A 316 2.25 -11.40 25.99
C ILE A 316 1.74 -12.46 25.01
N PRO A 317 1.01 -13.50 25.48
CA PRO A 317 0.48 -14.56 24.62
C PRO A 317 -0.79 -14.06 23.91
N GLN A 318 -0.62 -13.26 22.85
CA GLN A 318 -1.72 -12.60 22.16
C GLN A 318 -2.76 -13.58 21.61
N GLY A 319 -2.38 -14.79 21.20
CA GLY A 319 -3.34 -15.81 20.72
C GLY A 319 -4.31 -16.32 21.78
N LEU A 320 -3.79 -16.58 22.98
CA LEU A 320 -4.63 -16.97 24.12
C LEU A 320 -5.51 -15.82 24.59
N LEU A 321 -4.96 -14.60 24.63
CA LEU A 321 -5.72 -13.42 25.01
C LEU A 321 -6.84 -13.13 24.00
N TRP A 322 -6.56 -13.30 22.72
CA TRP A 322 -7.54 -13.14 21.65
C TRP A 322 -8.69 -14.14 21.75
N ALA A 323 -8.37 -15.42 21.94
CA ALA A 323 -9.38 -16.46 22.14
C ALA A 323 -10.26 -16.18 23.36
N ARG A 324 -9.66 -15.74 24.45
CA ARG A 324 -10.36 -15.36 25.68
C ARG A 324 -11.31 -14.19 25.47
N GLU A 325 -10.81 -13.08 24.92
CA GLU A 325 -11.61 -11.86 24.71
C GLU A 325 -12.77 -12.10 23.73
N LEU A 326 -12.55 -12.87 22.66
CA LEU A 326 -13.65 -13.29 21.78
C LEU A 326 -14.66 -14.16 22.52
N GLY A 327 -14.22 -15.13 23.32
CA GLY A 327 -15.10 -15.96 24.13
C GLY A 327 -15.95 -15.16 25.11
N GLU A 328 -15.35 -14.18 25.80
CA GLU A 328 -16.02 -13.34 26.79
C GLU A 328 -16.96 -12.30 26.14
N ARG A 329 -16.53 -11.60 25.08
CA ARG A 329 -17.30 -10.50 24.46
C ARG A 329 -18.22 -10.93 23.33
N ARG A 330 -17.82 -11.92 22.52
CA ARG A 330 -18.56 -12.40 21.34
C ARG A 330 -19.20 -13.78 21.54
N GLY A 331 -18.79 -14.51 22.56
CA GLY A 331 -19.29 -15.85 22.87
C GLY A 331 -18.57 -16.97 22.14
N THR A 332 -18.80 -18.20 22.61
CA THR A 332 -18.13 -19.42 22.13
C THR A 332 -18.45 -19.76 20.67
N ALA A 333 -19.67 -19.47 20.21
CA ALA A 333 -20.06 -19.67 18.81
C ALA A 333 -19.24 -18.80 17.87
N TYR A 334 -19.06 -17.51 18.21
CA TYR A 334 -18.23 -16.60 17.43
C TYR A 334 -16.76 -17.03 17.44
N LEU A 335 -16.23 -17.42 18.61
CA LEU A 335 -14.86 -17.94 18.71
C LEU A 335 -14.63 -19.14 17.77
N LYS A 336 -15.59 -20.07 17.71
CA LYS A 336 -15.54 -21.20 16.79
C LYS A 336 -15.61 -20.76 15.33
N ALA A 337 -16.53 -19.85 14.98
CA ALA A 337 -16.65 -19.31 13.63
C ALA A 337 -15.38 -18.57 13.19
N MET A 338 -14.70 -17.88 14.11
CA MET A 338 -13.41 -17.23 13.84
C MET A 338 -12.28 -18.23 13.61
N GLY A 339 -12.29 -19.36 14.33
CA GLY A 339 -11.39 -20.47 14.05
C GLY A 339 -11.61 -21.09 12.67
N GLU A 340 -12.86 -21.23 12.25
CA GLU A 340 -13.20 -21.66 10.89
C GLU A 340 -12.75 -20.63 9.84
N PHE A 341 -13.02 -19.34 10.06
CA PHE A 341 -12.57 -18.25 9.19
C PHE A 341 -11.06 -18.35 8.93
N TYR A 342 -10.24 -18.44 9.98
CA TYR A 342 -8.79 -18.60 9.84
C TYR A 342 -8.39 -19.87 9.09
N GLY A 343 -9.15 -20.95 9.25
CA GLY A 343 -8.94 -22.21 8.52
C GLY A 343 -9.25 -22.13 7.02
N LEU A 344 -10.09 -21.18 6.60
CA LEU A 344 -10.51 -20.99 5.21
C LEU A 344 -9.60 -20.06 4.40
N LEU A 345 -8.71 -19.31 5.03
CA LEU A 345 -7.87 -18.31 4.36
C LEU A 345 -6.82 -18.93 3.40
N PRO A 346 -6.58 -18.35 2.21
CA PRO A 346 -5.43 -18.69 1.37
C PRO A 346 -4.11 -18.23 2.01
N TYR A 347 -2.97 -18.71 1.48
CA TYR A 347 -1.63 -18.40 1.98
C TYR A 347 -0.76 -17.63 0.97
N VAL A 348 -1.10 -17.73 -0.32
CA VAL A 348 -0.43 -17.03 -1.41
C VAL A 348 -1.48 -16.39 -2.31
N ALA A 349 -1.29 -15.13 -2.65
CA ALA A 349 -1.99 -14.44 -3.72
C ALA A 349 -1.01 -14.24 -4.90
N ALA A 350 -1.48 -14.46 -6.11
CA ALA A 350 -0.66 -14.28 -7.31
C ALA A 350 -1.50 -13.73 -8.48
N SER A 351 -0.81 -13.10 -9.40
CA SER A 351 -1.27 -12.78 -10.76
C SER A 351 -0.05 -12.86 -11.68
N ASP A 352 -0.21 -12.58 -12.97
CA ASP A 352 0.92 -12.52 -13.90
C ASP A 352 1.91 -11.40 -13.51
N ASP A 353 1.40 -10.35 -12.86
CA ASP A 353 2.16 -9.14 -12.51
C ASP A 353 2.71 -9.15 -11.07
N PHE A 354 2.33 -10.08 -10.19
CA PHE A 354 2.84 -10.12 -8.82
C PHE A 354 2.67 -11.48 -8.12
N ILE A 355 3.46 -11.67 -7.05
CA ILE A 355 3.26 -12.71 -6.03
C ILE A 355 3.21 -12.02 -4.67
N ALA A 356 2.30 -12.43 -3.80
CA ALA A 356 2.23 -11.95 -2.44
C ALA A 356 1.91 -13.07 -1.44
N CYS A 357 2.53 -13.03 -0.28
CA CYS A 357 2.22 -13.89 0.86
C CYS A 357 2.53 -13.13 2.16
N HIS A 358 2.12 -13.66 3.30
CA HIS A 358 2.29 -12.94 4.56
C HIS A 358 3.76 -12.74 4.93
N ALA A 359 4.60 -13.78 5.02
CA ALA A 359 5.97 -13.62 5.55
C ALA A 359 7.10 -13.89 4.55
N ALA A 360 7.03 -14.99 3.81
CA ALA A 360 8.18 -15.47 3.04
C ALA A 360 7.80 -16.43 1.91
N PRO A 361 8.65 -16.55 0.86
CA PRO A 361 8.59 -17.71 -0.02
C PRO A 361 9.00 -18.99 0.73
N PRO A 362 8.45 -20.16 0.35
CA PRO A 362 8.88 -21.44 0.91
C PRO A 362 10.39 -21.68 0.72
N THR A 363 11.04 -22.28 1.71
CA THR A 363 12.44 -22.75 1.67
C THR A 363 12.57 -24.20 1.21
N THR A 364 11.51 -24.97 1.34
CA THR A 364 11.37 -26.34 0.82
C THR A 364 10.92 -26.37 -0.64
N LYS A 365 10.87 -27.56 -1.24
CA LYS A 365 10.36 -27.72 -2.61
C LYS A 365 8.89 -27.28 -2.65
N VAL A 366 8.52 -26.51 -3.67
CA VAL A 366 7.16 -26.04 -3.89
C VAL A 366 6.86 -26.06 -5.39
N ASP A 367 5.63 -26.42 -5.73
CA ASP A 367 5.01 -26.22 -7.04
C ASP A 367 3.58 -25.68 -6.85
N ARG A 368 2.91 -25.31 -7.95
CA ARG A 368 1.56 -24.76 -7.93
C ARG A 368 0.55 -25.69 -7.25
N GLU A 369 0.62 -27.00 -7.52
CA GLU A 369 -0.31 -27.98 -6.96
C GLU A 369 -0.13 -28.11 -5.44
N MET A 370 1.11 -28.11 -4.94
CA MET A 370 1.36 -28.10 -3.50
C MET A 370 0.73 -26.88 -2.79
N LEU A 371 0.70 -25.71 -3.44
CA LEU A 371 0.05 -24.51 -2.90
C LEU A 371 -1.48 -24.60 -2.94
N VAL A 372 -2.06 -25.24 -3.96
CA VAL A 372 -3.51 -25.53 -3.98
C VAL A 372 -3.84 -26.53 -2.86
N GLN A 373 -3.09 -27.62 -2.78
CA GLN A 373 -3.23 -28.70 -1.79
C GLN A 373 -2.52 -28.42 -0.47
N ILE A 374 -2.44 -27.15 -0.04
CA ILE A 374 -1.58 -26.72 1.07
C ILE A 374 -1.85 -27.46 2.39
N HIS A 375 -3.06 -27.97 2.58
CA HIS A 375 -3.42 -28.75 3.77
C HIS A 375 -2.67 -30.09 3.85
N ARG A 376 -2.16 -30.63 2.74
CA ARG A 376 -1.27 -31.80 2.69
C ARG A 376 0.18 -31.46 3.02
N HIS A 377 0.50 -30.17 3.10
CA HIS A 377 1.85 -29.62 3.24
C HIS A 377 1.95 -28.63 4.41
N PRO A 378 1.69 -29.07 5.66
CA PRO A 378 1.71 -28.19 6.83
C PRO A 378 3.06 -27.48 7.06
N GLU A 379 4.16 -28.02 6.56
CA GLU A 379 5.48 -27.38 6.55
C GLU A 379 5.48 -26.09 5.71
N LEU A 380 4.79 -26.07 4.56
CA LEU A 380 4.71 -24.88 3.71
C LEU A 380 3.93 -23.77 4.40
N ILE A 381 2.89 -24.12 5.16
CA ILE A 381 2.10 -23.16 5.95
C ILE A 381 3.04 -22.41 6.91
N VAL A 382 3.84 -23.13 7.68
CA VAL A 382 4.76 -22.53 8.65
C VAL A 382 5.79 -21.64 7.95
N GLU A 383 6.34 -22.07 6.82
CA GLU A 383 7.29 -21.28 6.04
C GLU A 383 6.66 -19.98 5.50
N LEU A 384 5.45 -20.05 4.94
CA LEU A 384 4.76 -18.92 4.31
C LEU A 384 4.37 -17.83 5.31
N ILE A 385 4.06 -18.19 6.56
CA ILE A 385 3.56 -17.24 7.56
C ILE A 385 4.56 -16.85 8.66
N ASN A 386 5.65 -17.60 8.88
CA ASN A 386 6.59 -17.29 9.98
C ASN A 386 8.02 -16.98 9.53
N ASN A 387 8.41 -17.42 8.32
CA ASN A 387 9.81 -17.36 7.95
C ASN A 387 10.25 -15.92 7.65
N ARG A 388 11.53 -15.65 7.83
CA ARG A 388 12.12 -14.32 7.63
C ARG A 388 13.31 -14.41 6.69
N LEU A 389 13.68 -13.28 6.11
CA LEU A 389 14.87 -13.23 5.29
C LEU A 389 16.09 -13.61 6.12
N GLN A 390 16.94 -14.45 5.54
CA GLN A 390 18.18 -14.85 6.17
C GLN A 390 19.11 -13.65 6.38
N ARG A 391 19.68 -13.55 7.58
CA ARG A 391 20.70 -12.57 7.93
C ARG A 391 21.79 -13.22 8.79
N PRO A 392 22.95 -12.57 9.00
CA PRO A 392 23.98 -13.11 9.89
C PRO A 392 23.47 -13.44 11.30
N ASN A 393 22.53 -12.65 11.82
CA ASN A 393 21.87 -12.89 13.11
C ASN A 393 20.61 -13.79 13.03
N ARG A 394 20.24 -14.27 11.84
CA ARG A 394 19.10 -15.17 11.57
C ARG A 394 19.46 -16.16 10.44
N PRO A 395 20.26 -17.20 10.72
CA PRO A 395 20.82 -18.07 9.68
C PRO A 395 19.82 -19.05 9.06
N GLN A 396 18.62 -19.24 9.64
CA GLN A 396 17.63 -20.21 9.16
C GLN A 396 16.60 -19.63 8.16
N GLY A 397 16.75 -18.36 7.77
CA GLY A 397 15.80 -17.68 6.89
C GLY A 397 15.89 -18.05 5.40
N TYR A 398 14.92 -17.55 4.62
CA TYR A 398 14.90 -17.67 3.16
C TYR A 398 15.94 -16.75 2.49
N ARG A 399 16.31 -17.09 1.25
CA ARG A 399 17.34 -16.40 0.44
C ARG A 399 16.80 -16.09 -0.96
N LYS A 400 17.62 -15.40 -1.76
CA LYS A 400 17.38 -15.12 -3.19
C LYS A 400 16.97 -16.34 -4.02
N ARG A 401 17.50 -17.53 -3.72
CA ARG A 401 17.16 -18.76 -4.46
C ARG A 401 15.71 -19.20 -4.23
N ASP A 402 15.18 -18.93 -3.04
CA ASP A 402 13.85 -19.35 -2.63
C ASP A 402 12.79 -18.45 -3.28
N VAL A 403 13.06 -17.14 -3.37
CA VAL A 403 12.27 -16.18 -4.20
C VAL A 403 12.21 -16.64 -5.65
N LYS A 404 13.36 -17.00 -6.25
CA LYS A 404 13.42 -17.51 -7.63
C LYS A 404 12.65 -18.83 -7.80
N ARG A 405 12.71 -19.72 -6.80
CA ARG A 405 11.98 -20.99 -6.83
C ARG A 405 10.47 -20.77 -6.80
N LEU A 406 9.98 -19.87 -5.95
CA LEU A 406 8.55 -19.55 -5.91
C LEU A 406 8.03 -18.96 -7.23
N ARG A 407 8.78 -18.03 -7.84
CA ARG A 407 8.46 -17.51 -9.19
C ARG A 407 8.32 -18.64 -10.22
N ARG A 408 9.31 -19.53 -10.28
CA ARG A 408 9.27 -20.69 -11.20
C ARG A 408 8.12 -21.66 -10.88
N ALA A 409 7.83 -21.90 -9.61
CA ALA A 409 6.75 -22.78 -9.17
C ALA A 409 5.36 -22.28 -9.62
N LEU A 410 5.22 -20.96 -9.79
CA LEU A 410 4.01 -20.31 -10.28
C LEU A 410 4.07 -19.99 -11.79
N GLU A 411 5.14 -20.38 -12.48
CA GLU A 411 5.39 -20.12 -13.90
C GLU A 411 5.59 -18.63 -14.24
N LEU A 412 6.11 -17.86 -13.28
CA LEU A 412 6.30 -16.42 -13.39
C LEU A 412 7.76 -16.03 -13.66
N GLY A 413 7.93 -14.89 -14.33
CA GLY A 413 9.23 -14.37 -14.74
C GLY A 413 10.09 -13.87 -13.58
N PRO A 414 11.41 -13.70 -13.78
CA PRO A 414 12.30 -13.16 -12.76
C PRO A 414 11.98 -11.71 -12.40
N GLU A 415 11.29 -10.98 -13.27
CA GLU A 415 10.88 -9.60 -13.04
C GLU A 415 9.63 -9.47 -12.17
N THR A 416 8.83 -10.55 -12.02
CA THR A 416 7.59 -10.50 -11.24
C THR A 416 7.86 -10.18 -9.76
N PRO A 417 7.31 -9.08 -9.23
CA PRO A 417 7.53 -8.69 -7.84
C PRO A 417 6.97 -9.71 -6.86
N LEU A 418 7.75 -10.00 -5.82
CA LEU A 418 7.32 -10.74 -4.63
C LEU A 418 7.18 -9.73 -3.48
N ILE A 419 5.96 -9.50 -3.03
CA ILE A 419 5.64 -8.61 -1.91
C ILE A 419 5.30 -9.47 -0.67
N VAL A 420 5.96 -9.22 0.45
CA VAL A 420 5.67 -9.88 1.73
C VAL A 420 5.46 -8.86 2.84
N GLY A 421 4.78 -9.25 3.92
CA GLY A 421 4.65 -8.51 5.18
C GLY A 421 5.62 -9.00 6.26
N HIS A 422 5.13 -9.10 7.49
CA HIS A 422 5.69 -9.76 8.68
C HIS A 422 7.01 -9.21 9.25
N THR A 423 7.91 -8.66 8.42
CA THR A 423 9.27 -8.28 8.85
C THR A 423 9.61 -6.85 8.46
N PRO A 424 9.03 -5.83 9.14
CA PRO A 424 9.49 -4.46 9.03
C PRO A 424 11.01 -4.37 9.14
N MET A 425 11.65 -3.67 8.21
CA MET A 425 13.13 -3.62 8.16
C MET A 425 13.70 -2.63 9.17
N ASP A 426 12.88 -1.65 9.56
CA ASP A 426 13.10 -0.65 10.60
C ASP A 426 11.73 -0.23 11.17
N ARG A 427 11.72 0.69 12.14
CA ARG A 427 10.50 1.17 12.82
C ARG A 427 9.83 2.38 12.12
N GLU A 428 10.50 2.98 11.13
CA GLU A 428 10.08 4.25 10.53
C GLU A 428 9.39 4.06 9.17
N GLY A 429 9.77 3.00 8.45
CA GLY A 429 9.27 2.70 7.12
C GLY A 429 7.98 1.90 7.13
N THR A 430 7.30 1.98 5.99
CA THR A 430 6.13 1.15 5.64
C THR A 430 6.40 0.26 4.42
N LEU A 431 7.57 0.43 3.80
CA LEU A 431 7.87 -0.18 2.50
C LEU A 431 9.36 -0.22 2.24
N TRP A 432 9.88 -1.39 1.91
CA TRP A 432 11.27 -1.59 1.53
C TRP A 432 11.34 -2.36 0.23
N CYS A 433 11.93 -1.76 -0.81
CA CYS A 433 12.03 -2.37 -2.13
C CYS A 433 13.40 -3.01 -2.34
N ASN A 434 13.43 -4.10 -3.12
CA ASN A 434 14.65 -4.85 -3.44
C ASN A 434 15.43 -5.25 -2.19
N VAL A 435 14.72 -5.79 -1.20
CA VAL A 435 15.27 -6.09 0.13
C VAL A 435 16.46 -7.04 -0.01
N ASP A 436 17.55 -6.69 0.69
CA ASP A 436 18.82 -7.45 0.68
C ASP A 436 19.43 -7.63 -0.72
N GLY A 437 19.18 -6.68 -1.63
CA GLY A 437 19.68 -6.72 -3.00
C GLY A 437 19.01 -7.80 -3.86
N ILE A 438 17.87 -8.35 -3.43
CA ILE A 438 17.06 -9.27 -4.20
C ILE A 438 16.11 -8.47 -5.09
N ALA A 439 16.35 -8.50 -6.40
CA ALA A 439 15.53 -7.77 -7.38
C ALA A 439 14.06 -8.19 -7.34
N ASN A 440 13.19 -7.18 -7.34
CA ASN A 440 11.73 -7.25 -7.26
C ASN A 440 11.24 -8.06 -6.06
N HIS A 441 11.95 -8.00 -4.94
CA HIS A 441 11.48 -8.55 -3.68
C HIS A 441 11.29 -7.40 -2.69
N HIS A 442 10.07 -7.26 -2.18
CA HIS A 442 9.63 -6.12 -1.41
C HIS A 442 9.05 -6.58 -0.08
N VAL A 443 9.24 -5.76 0.95
CA VAL A 443 8.55 -5.88 2.23
C VAL A 443 7.59 -4.70 2.37
N LEU A 444 6.36 -4.98 2.76
CA LEU A 444 5.27 -4.05 2.98
C LEU A 444 4.86 -4.09 4.45
N PHE A 445 4.56 -2.94 5.04
CA PHE A 445 4.02 -2.83 6.39
C PHE A 445 2.96 -1.74 6.40
N SER A 446 1.75 -2.07 6.84
CA SER A 446 0.58 -1.19 6.70
C SER A 446 0.03 -0.70 8.05
N ALA A 447 0.68 -1.03 9.17
CA ALA A 447 0.26 -0.64 10.53
C ALA A 447 1.02 0.55 11.14
N HIS A 448 1.84 1.29 10.37
CA HIS A 448 2.55 2.44 10.94
C HIS A 448 1.55 3.58 11.29
N PRO A 449 1.65 4.23 12.47
CA PRO A 449 0.61 5.17 12.94
C PRO A 449 0.42 6.41 12.07
N ASP A 450 1.50 6.94 11.48
CA ASP A 450 1.44 8.18 10.71
C ASP A 450 1.34 7.98 9.19
N GLN A 451 1.61 6.77 8.69
CA GLN A 451 1.68 6.49 7.26
C GLN A 451 1.27 5.05 6.98
N VAL A 452 0.60 4.79 5.86
CA VAL A 452 0.24 3.45 5.41
C VAL A 452 0.91 3.16 4.08
N GLY A 453 1.61 2.03 3.98
CA GLY A 453 2.16 1.51 2.73
C GLY A 453 1.12 0.69 1.97
N VAL A 454 1.13 0.80 0.64
CA VAL A 454 0.28 0.03 -0.28
C VAL A 454 1.10 -0.33 -1.52
N PHE A 455 0.89 -1.52 -2.08
CA PHE A 455 1.29 -1.81 -3.46
C PHE A 455 0.06 -1.85 -4.36
N THR A 456 0.13 -1.24 -5.53
CA THR A 456 -0.92 -1.35 -6.54
C THR A 456 -0.33 -1.38 -7.93
N ARG A 457 -1.15 -1.47 -8.96
CA ARG A 457 -0.71 -1.50 -10.35
C ARG A 457 -1.19 -0.26 -11.09
N VAL A 458 -0.29 0.35 -11.85
CA VAL A 458 -0.59 1.42 -12.82
C VAL A 458 -0.01 0.98 -14.16
N GLY A 459 -0.88 0.89 -15.19
CA GLY A 459 -0.55 0.18 -16.42
C GLY A 459 -0.17 -1.28 -16.12
N ASP A 460 1.00 -1.70 -16.59
CA ASP A 460 1.54 -3.05 -16.36
C ASP A 460 2.58 -3.09 -15.22
N THR A 461 2.71 -2.01 -14.44
CA THR A 461 3.75 -1.87 -13.42
C THR A 461 3.17 -1.88 -12.02
N MET A 462 3.64 -2.80 -11.17
CA MET A 462 3.40 -2.74 -9.74
C MET A 462 4.21 -1.61 -9.11
N ILE A 463 3.51 -0.66 -8.50
CA ILE A 463 4.08 0.52 -7.88
C ILE A 463 3.85 0.52 -6.36
N PRO A 464 4.84 0.99 -5.60
CA PRO A 464 4.65 1.25 -4.18
C PRO A 464 4.08 2.65 -3.96
N LEU A 465 3.02 2.74 -3.15
CA LEU A 465 2.44 4.00 -2.69
C LEU A 465 2.50 4.06 -1.16
N ARG A 466 2.54 5.29 -0.65
CA ARG A 466 2.47 5.55 0.79
C ARG A 466 1.50 6.70 1.00
N TYR A 467 0.57 6.59 1.92
CA TYR A 467 -0.35 7.68 2.26
C TYR A 467 -0.14 8.10 3.71
N PRO A 468 -0.18 9.40 4.03
CA PRO A 468 -0.37 9.83 5.41
C PRO A 468 -1.67 9.26 5.97
N VAL A 469 -1.64 8.79 7.21
CA VAL A 469 -2.85 8.28 7.86
C VAL A 469 -3.73 9.44 8.29
N ASP A 470 -4.99 9.39 7.85
CA ASP A 470 -6.05 10.29 8.24
C ASP A 470 -6.79 9.72 9.46
N ALA A 471 -7.19 10.56 10.40
CA ALA A 471 -7.96 10.12 11.57
C ALA A 471 -9.45 9.94 11.21
N LEU A 472 -9.76 8.95 10.37
CA LEU A 472 -11.04 8.83 9.68
C LEU A 472 -12.17 8.29 10.55
N THR A 473 -11.91 7.41 11.51
CA THR A 473 -12.93 6.85 12.40
C THR A 473 -13.80 7.93 13.06
N PRO A 474 -13.24 8.94 13.78
CA PRO A 474 -14.06 10.01 14.36
C PRO A 474 -14.75 10.88 13.30
N ILE A 475 -14.13 11.10 12.14
CA ILE A 475 -14.70 11.89 11.05
C ILE A 475 -15.94 11.19 10.48
N ILE A 476 -15.81 9.92 10.11
CA ILE A 476 -16.89 9.09 9.55
C ILE A 476 -18.04 8.98 10.55
N ASN A 477 -17.74 8.79 11.84
CA ASN A 477 -18.76 8.65 12.87
C ASN A 477 -19.54 9.95 13.09
N SER A 478 -18.93 11.12 12.86
CA SER A 478 -19.59 12.43 12.94
C SER A 478 -20.51 12.77 11.77
N LEU A 479 -20.42 12.04 10.64
CA LEU A 479 -21.29 12.27 9.49
C LEU A 479 -22.75 12.00 9.87
N LYS A 480 -23.64 12.93 9.52
CA LYS A 480 -25.09 12.74 9.68
C LYS A 480 -25.54 11.63 8.74
N SER A 481 -26.40 10.73 9.23
CA SER A 481 -27.12 9.82 8.36
C SER A 481 -27.93 10.64 7.36
N ASP A 482 -27.77 10.37 6.08
CA ASP A 482 -28.67 10.93 5.08
C ASP A 482 -30.07 10.39 5.41
N ALA A 483 -31.05 11.29 5.56
CA ALA A 483 -32.42 10.91 5.90
C ALA A 483 -32.94 9.98 4.79
N ALA A 484 -33.35 8.77 5.18
CA ALA A 484 -33.90 7.75 4.29
C ALA A 484 -35.16 8.21 3.56
#